data_AF-A0A523DA84-F1
#
_entry.id   AF-A0A523DA84-F1
#
_cell.length_a   1.000
_cell.length_b   1.000
_cell.length_c   1.000
_cell.angle_alpha   90.00
_cell.angle_beta   90.00
_cell.angle_gamma   90.00
#
_symmetry.space_group_name_H-M   'P 1'
#
loop_
_entity.id
_entity.type
_entity.pdbx_description
1 polymer ?
#
loop_
_entity_poly.entity_id
_entity_poly.type
_entity_poly.pdbx_seq_one_letter_code
_entity_poly.pdbx_strand_id
1 'polypeptide(L)' 'MTVKIPEEFDSKFRFILVAAARAKQLQHGAPPRIKTQAKKPATIAVLEVEQNLVPYVILKPGEKEKE' A
#
# COMPACT_ATOMS: atom_id res chain seq x y z
N MET A 1 11.78 -9.98 -9.16
CA MET A 1 11.17 -8.75 -8.62
C MET A 1 11.86 -8.46 -7.29
N THR A 2 12.86 -7.59 -7.31
CA THR A 2 13.49 -7.12 -6.06
C THR A 2 12.62 -5.98 -5.55
N VAL A 3 11.89 -6.20 -4.46
CA VAL A 3 11.04 -5.18 -3.85
C VAL A 3 11.94 -4.09 -3.30
N LYS A 4 11.81 -2.86 -3.80
CA LYS A 4 12.53 -1.70 -3.26
C LYS A 4 11.66 -1.08 -2.18
N ILE A 5 12.20 -0.94 -0.98
CA ILE A 5 11.47 -0.37 0.14
C ILE A 5 11.84 1.11 0.19
N PRO A 6 10.88 2.03 0.02
CA PRO A 6 11.13 3.46 0.16
C PRO A 6 11.64 3.78 1.57
N GLU A 7 12.51 4.78 1.72
CA GLU A 7 13.03 5.21 3.04
C GLU A 7 11.93 5.66 4.01
N GLU A 8 10.75 6.00 3.48
CA GLU A 8 9.55 6.36 4.23
C GLU A 8 8.93 5.18 5.01
N PHE A 9 9.33 3.95 4.66
CA PHE A 9 9.02 2.75 5.41
C PHE A 9 10.22 2.34 6.27
N ASP A 10 10.07 2.51 7.58
CA ASP A 10 11.00 2.04 8.61
C ASP A 10 11.17 0.51 8.64
N SER A 11 10.21 -0.25 8.10
CA SER A 11 10.21 -1.72 8.16
C SER A 11 9.67 -2.38 6.89
N LYS A 12 10.34 -3.47 6.47
CA LYS A 12 9.88 -4.33 5.37
C LYS A 12 8.49 -4.90 5.61
N PHE A 13 8.17 -5.21 6.86
CA PHE A 13 6.85 -5.74 7.22
C PHE A 13 5.76 -4.70 7.03
N ARG A 14 6.04 -3.43 7.35
CA ARG A 14 5.08 -2.35 7.17
C ARG A 14 4.78 -2.10 5.71
N PHE A 15 5.81 -2.11 4.86
CA PHE A 15 5.65 -2.02 3.42
C PHE A 15 4.67 -3.10 2.90
N ILE A 16 4.86 -4.35 3.31
CA ILE A 16 3.99 -5.46 2.90
C ILE A 16 2.57 -5.31 3.43
N LEU A 17 2.38 -4.86 4.68
CA LEU A 17 1.05 -4.64 5.25
C LEU A 17 0.28 -3.54 4.50
N VAL A 18 0.92 -2.41 4.21
CA VAL A 18 0.30 -1.31 3.46
C VAL A 18 -0.01 -1.74 2.02
N ALA A 19 0.92 -2.43 1.36
CA ALA A 19 0.68 -2.98 0.03
C ALA A 19 -0.46 -4.02 0.01
N ALA A 20 -0.57 -4.87 1.03
CA ALA A 20 -1.65 -5.85 1.14
C ALA A 20 -3.01 -5.18 1.39
N ALA A 21 -3.07 -4.19 2.28
CA ALA A 21 -4.28 -3.41 2.51
C ALA A 21 -4.74 -2.67 1.24
N ARG A 22 -3.79 -2.09 0.50
CA ARG A 22 -4.08 -1.43 -0.77
C ARG A 22 -4.51 -2.41 -1.86
N ALA A 23 -3.87 -3.57 -1.96
CA ALA A 23 -4.26 -4.62 -2.89
C ALA A 23 -5.71 -5.06 -2.64
N LYS A 24 -6.13 -5.14 -1.37
CA LYS A 24 -7.53 -5.42 -1.00
C LYS A 24 -8.46 -4.33 -1.54
N GLN A 25 -8.13 -3.04 -1.38
CA GLN A 25 -8.95 -1.96 -1.95
C GLN A 25 -9.11 -2.08 -3.47
N LEU A 26 -8.03 -2.38 -4.18
CA LEU A 26 -8.05 -2.60 -5.64
C LEU A 26 -8.92 -3.81 -6.03
N GLN A 27 -8.90 -4.89 -5.23
CA GLN A 27 -9.79 -6.04 -5.41
C GLN A 27 -11.26 -5.68 -5.20
N HIS A 28 -11.57 -4.70 -4.34
CA HIS A 28 -12.93 -4.20 -4.13
C HIS A 28 -13.37 -3.17 -5.20
N GLY A 29 -12.57 -2.96 -6.24
CA GLY A 29 -12.91 -2.06 -7.34
C GLY A 29 -12.44 -0.61 -7.15
N ALA A 30 -11.59 -0.33 -6.15
CA ALA A 30 -10.99 0.99 -6.04
C ALA A 30 -10.12 1.30 -7.27
N PRO A 31 -10.13 2.54 -7.78
CA PRO A 31 -9.32 2.91 -8.93
C PRO A 31 -7.82 2.86 -8.58
N PRO A 32 -6.98 2.37 -9.51
CA PRO A 32 -5.54 2.50 -9.38
C PRO A 32 -5.12 3.97 -9.49
N ARG A 33 -4.16 4.37 -8.67
CA ARG A 33 -3.57 5.72 -8.63
C ARG A 33 -2.44 5.89 -9.66
N ILE A 34 -1.91 4.78 -10.17
CA ILE A 34 -0.91 4.77 -11.25
C ILE A 34 -1.50 4.25 -12.55
N LYS A 35 -0.97 4.75 -13.68
CA LYS A 35 -1.18 4.12 -14.98
C LYS A 35 -0.16 2.98 -15.13
N THR A 36 -0.62 1.75 -15.06
CA THR A 36 0.21 0.55 -15.19
C THR A 36 -0.43 -0.46 -16.12
N GLN A 37 0.40 -1.24 -16.83
CA GLN A 37 -0.06 -2.38 -17.63
C GLN A 37 -0.31 -3.62 -16.78
N ALA A 38 0.07 -3.58 -15.50
CA ALA A 38 -0.13 -4.69 -14.57
C ALA A 38 -1.63 -4.90 -14.31
N LYS A 39 -2.09 -6.14 -14.48
CA LYS A 39 -3.48 -6.54 -14.20
C LYS A 39 -3.69 -7.10 -12.78
N LYS A 40 -2.60 -7.52 -12.13
CA LYS A 40 -2.65 -8.14 -10.79
C LYS A 40 -2.74 -7.04 -9.72
N PRO A 41 -3.78 -7.01 -8.87
CA PRO A 41 -3.97 -5.95 -7.88
C PRO A 41 -2.81 -5.85 -6.89
N ALA A 42 -2.19 -6.98 -6.51
CA ALA A 42 -1.00 -6.97 -5.66
C ALA A 42 0.19 -6.27 -6.32
N THR A 43 0.40 -6.46 -7.62
CA THR A 43 1.48 -5.79 -8.36
C THR A 43 1.23 -4.29 -8.48
N ILE A 44 -0.02 -3.90 -8.75
CA ILE A 44 -0.41 -2.48 -8.78
C ILE A 44 -0.19 -1.84 -7.41
N ALA A 45 -0.62 -2.49 -6.33
CA ALA A 45 -0.44 -1.98 -4.97
C ALA A 45 1.04 -1.80 -4.61
N VAL A 46 1.90 -2.77 -4.92
CA VAL A 46 3.35 -2.64 -4.69
C VAL A 46 3.92 -1.44 -5.43
N LEU A 47 3.57 -1.26 -6.71
CA LEU A 47 4.04 -0.12 -7.50
C LEU A 47 3.53 1.23 -6.97
N GLU A 48 2.28 1.28 -6.47
CA GLU A 48 1.73 2.48 -5.85
C GLU A 48 2.42 2.83 -4.53
N VAL A 49 2.73 1.82 -3.71
CA VAL A 49 3.45 2.00 -2.44
C VAL A 49 4.92 2.36 -2.69
N GLU A 50 5.57 1.77 -3.70
CA GLU A 50 6.94 2.13 -4.11
C GLU A 50 7.05 3.60 -4.57
N GLN A 51 5.98 4.16 -5.14
CA GLN A 51 5.92 5.57 -5.54
C GLN A 51 5.41 6.52 -4.44
N ASN A 52 5.24 6.04 -3.20
CA ASN A 52 4.67 6.80 -2.08
C ASN A 52 3.28 7.41 -2.37
N LEU A 53 2.50 6.77 -3.24
CA LEU A 53 1.16 7.24 -3.61
C LEU A 53 0.07 6.73 -2.67
N VAL A 54 0.41 5.92 -1.67
CA VAL A 54 -0.52 5.30 -0.71
C VAL A 54 -0.20 5.82 0.69
N PRO A 55 -0.94 6.84 1.17
CA PRO A 55 -0.77 7.32 2.53
C PRO A 55 -1.31 6.27 3.51
N TYR A 56 -0.64 6.13 4.63
CA TYR A 56 -1.07 5.29 5.75
C TYR A 56 -0.85 6.04 7.05
N VAL A 57 -1.65 5.71 8.07
CA VAL A 57 -1.51 6.25 9.42
C VAL A 57 -1.22 5.11 10.38
N ILE A 58 -0.35 5.38 11.35
CA ILE A 58 -0.03 4.42 12.41
C ILE A 58 -0.87 4.79 13.61
N LEU A 59 -1.85 3.95 13.93
CA LEU A 59 -2.66 4.12 15.12
C LEU A 59 -1.88 3.60 16.33
N LYS A 60 -1.80 4.42 17.39
CA LYS A 60 -1.23 3.94 18.66
C LYS A 60 -2.24 3.00 19.33
N PRO A 61 -1.77 1.96 20.05
CA PRO A 61 -2.67 1.05 20.75
C PRO A 61 -3.46 1.84 21.81
N GLY A 62 -4.75 2.04 21.54
CA GLY A 62 -5.66 2.83 22.39
C GLY A 62 -6.45 3.91 21.64
N GLU A 63 -6.01 4.33 20.46
CA GLU A 63 -6.74 5.26 19.59
C GLU A 63 -7.56 4.46 18.57
N LYS A 64 -8.86 4.33 18.83
CA LYS A 64 -9.81 3.87 17.81
C LYS A 64 -10.03 5.02 16.83
N GLU A 65 -10.04 4.72 15.53
CA GLU A 65 -10.45 5.65 14.47
C GLU A 65 -11.79 6.29 14.88
N LYS A 66 -11.81 7.62 15.05
CA LYS A 66 -13.07 8.35 15.11
C LYS A 66 -13.66 8.30 13.70
N GLU A 67 -14.84 7.69 13.62
CA GLU A 67 -15.77 7.67 12.48
C GLU A 67 -15.95 9.05 11.83
#